data_AF-A0A257VN37-F1
#
_entry.id   AF-A0A257VN37-F1
#
_cell.length_a   1.000
_cell.length_b   1.000
_cell.length_c   1.000
_cell.angle_alpha   90.00
_cell.angle_beta   90.00
_cell.angle_gamma   90.00
#
_symmetry.space_group_name_H-M   'P 1'
#
loop_
_entity.id
_entity.type
_entity.pdbx_description
1 polymer ?
#
loop_
_entity_poly.entity_id
_entity_poly.type
_entity_poly.pdbx_seq_one_letter_code
_entity_poly.pdbx_strand_id
1 'polypeptide(L)'
;MSAESFSGWVVGTLLTFSILPGQLRGDDWPHWMGPQHDNVWREAGVIESFPAEGPAIVWRTPVAGGYAGPAVAGGRVFVTDYVTSDDVKVDNFNRSTSRGS
;
A
#
# COMPACT_ATOMS: atom_id res chain seq x y z
N MET A 1 -62.69 3.39 -36.66
CA MET A 1 -62.51 3.00 -35.25
C MET A 1 -61.43 1.93 -35.24
N SER A 2 -60.18 2.39 -35.31
CA SER A 2 -59.23 2.61 -34.20
C SER A 2 -58.29 1.41 -34.13
N ALA A 3 -57.19 1.56 -34.85
CA ALA A 3 -55.95 0.87 -34.59
C ALA A 3 -55.27 1.62 -33.44
N GLU A 4 -54.81 0.91 -32.41
CA GLU A 4 -53.96 1.47 -31.36
C GLU A 4 -52.80 0.49 -31.16
N SER A 5 -51.65 0.87 -31.72
CA SER A 5 -50.34 0.29 -31.51
C SER A 5 -49.84 0.68 -30.12
N PHE A 6 -49.53 -0.28 -29.25
CA PHE A 6 -48.85 -0.01 -27.98
C PHE A 6 -47.34 -0.27 -28.12
N SER A 7 -46.68 0.74 -28.66
CA SER A 7 -45.45 1.36 -28.16
C SER A 7 -44.36 0.44 -27.61
N GLY A 8 -43.36 0.18 -28.45
CA GLY A 8 -42.02 -0.13 -28.01
C GLY A 8 -41.47 0.98 -27.11
N TRP A 9 -41.23 0.64 -25.85
CA TRP A 9 -40.30 1.38 -24.99
C TRP A 9 -39.08 0.49 -24.77
N VAL A 10 -38.08 0.77 -25.60
CA VAL A 10 -36.68 0.89 -25.18
C VAL A 10 -36.15 -0.34 -24.43
N VAL A 11 -35.79 -1.36 -25.21
CA VAL A 11 -34.60 -2.18 -24.93
C VAL A 11 -33.41 -1.22 -24.91
N GLY A 12 -33.14 -0.60 -23.76
CA GLY A 12 -32.15 0.46 -23.67
C GLY A 12 -31.66 0.66 -22.26
N THR A 13 -30.42 0.26 -22.06
CA THR A 13 -29.52 0.74 -21.01
C THR A 13 -29.65 0.05 -19.65
N LEU A 14 -29.27 -1.22 -19.61
CA LEU A 14 -28.52 -1.75 -18.46
C LEU A 14 -27.20 -2.35 -18.96
N LEU A 15 -26.42 -1.53 -19.68
CA LEU A 15 -24.96 -1.65 -19.64
C LEU A 15 -24.55 -1.25 -18.22
N THR A 16 -24.75 -2.18 -17.29
CA THR A 16 -24.20 -2.11 -15.96
C THR A 16 -22.69 -2.10 -16.16
N PHE A 17 -22.11 -0.90 -16.12
CA PHE A 17 -20.68 -0.68 -16.19
C PHE A 17 -20.10 -1.36 -14.95
N SER A 18 -19.76 -2.64 -15.11
CA SER A 18 -19.10 -3.41 -14.08
C SER A 18 -17.70 -2.84 -13.99
N ILE A 19 -17.52 -1.85 -13.12
CA ILE A 19 -16.22 -1.45 -12.62
C ILE A 19 -15.72 -2.64 -11.82
N LEU A 20 -15.12 -3.61 -12.50
CA LEU A 20 -14.25 -4.57 -11.83
C LEU A 20 -13.11 -3.73 -11.27
N PRO A 21 -12.96 -3.61 -9.94
CA PRO A 21 -11.76 -2.99 -9.40
C PRO A 21 -10.59 -3.79 -9.96
N GLY A 22 -9.77 -3.16 -10.81
CA GLY A 22 -8.56 -3.79 -11.30
C GLY A 22 -7.76 -4.21 -10.07
N GLN A 23 -7.54 -5.51 -9.90
CA GLN A 23 -6.62 -5.98 -8.89
C GLN A 23 -5.24 -5.50 -9.32
N LEU A 24 -4.81 -4.36 -8.78
CA LEU A 24 -3.40 -3.97 -8.78
C LEU A 24 -2.69 -5.06 -7.97
N ARG A 25 -2.20 -6.08 -8.68
CA ARG A 25 -1.31 -7.08 -8.12
C ARG A 25 0.05 -6.42 -8.04
N GLY A 26 0.37 -5.90 -6.86
CA GLY A 26 1.75 -5.64 -6.51
C GLY A 26 2.55 -6.95 -6.62
N ASP A 27 3.82 -6.83 -6.96
CA ASP A 27 4.74 -7.96 -7.04
C ASP A 27 5.10 -8.35 -5.61
N ASP A 28 4.24 -9.16 -5.00
CA ASP A 28 4.43 -9.63 -3.63
C ASP A 28 5.81 -10.30 -3.48
N TRP A 29 6.45 -10.11 -2.32
CA TRP A 29 7.72 -10.74 -1.96
C TRP A 29 7.49 -11.86 -0.94
N PRO A 30 7.07 -13.06 -1.38
CA PRO A 30 6.74 -14.16 -0.48
C PRO A 30 7.96 -14.77 0.23
N HIS A 31 9.18 -14.49 -0.24
CA HIS A 31 10.42 -15.00 0.34
C HIS A 31 11.57 -14.00 0.20
N TRP A 32 12.67 -14.29 0.90
CA TRP A 32 13.88 -13.49 0.87
C TRP A 32 14.36 -13.29 -0.58
N MET A 33 14.72 -12.04 -0.91
CA MET A 33 15.13 -11.58 -2.25
C MET A 33 14.02 -11.62 -3.31
N GLY A 34 12.75 -11.68 -2.91
CA GLY A 34 11.61 -11.64 -3.83
C GLY A 34 11.38 -12.93 -4.61
N PRO A 35 10.33 -13.02 -5.44
CA PRO A 35 9.81 -14.25 -6.06
C PRO A 35 10.85 -15.03 -6.91
N GLN A 36 11.91 -14.36 -7.37
CA GLN A 36 13.00 -14.96 -8.16
C GLN A 36 14.32 -15.08 -7.40
N HIS A 37 14.33 -14.76 -6.10
CA HIS A 37 15.52 -14.76 -5.23
C HIS A 37 16.66 -13.86 -5.72
N ASP A 38 16.34 -12.76 -6.41
CA ASP A 38 17.31 -11.92 -7.11
C ASP A 38 17.38 -10.47 -6.63
N ASN A 39 16.57 -10.10 -5.65
CA ASN A 39 16.44 -8.72 -5.12
C ASN A 39 16.04 -7.68 -6.17
N VAL A 40 15.38 -8.09 -7.26
CA VAL A 40 14.96 -7.15 -8.30
C VAL A 40 13.48 -6.80 -8.14
N TRP A 41 13.19 -5.50 -8.03
CA TRP A 41 11.83 -4.97 -8.04
C TRP A 41 11.37 -4.72 -9.49
N ARG A 42 10.15 -5.16 -9.84
CA ARG A 42 9.63 -5.15 -11.23
C ARG A 42 8.29 -4.45 -11.40
N GLU A 43 7.79 -3.78 -10.36
CA GLU A 43 6.54 -3.03 -10.49
C GLU A 43 6.75 -1.78 -11.37
N ALA A 44 5.67 -1.38 -12.04
CA ALA A 44 5.60 -0.19 -12.86
C ALA A 44 4.60 0.82 -12.29
N GLY A 45 4.65 2.07 -12.76
CA GLY A 45 3.73 3.13 -12.30
C GLY A 45 4.13 3.79 -10.99
N VAL A 46 5.38 3.59 -10.55
CA VAL A 46 5.96 4.33 -9.42
C VAL A 46 6.18 5.78 -9.85
N ILE A 47 5.78 6.72 -8.99
CA ILE A 47 6.06 8.14 -9.21
C ILE A 47 7.54 8.43 -8.94
N GLU A 48 8.17 9.25 -9.79
CA GLU A 48 9.57 9.66 -9.61
C GLU A 48 9.73 10.73 -8.53
N SER A 49 8.68 11.50 -8.28
CA SER A 49 8.67 12.57 -7.30
C SER A 49 7.30 12.70 -6.64
N PHE A 50 7.31 13.12 -5.37
CA PHE A 50 6.10 13.52 -4.68
C PHE A 50 5.70 14.95 -5.08
N PRO A 51 4.40 15.30 -4.97
CA PRO A 51 3.95 16.69 -5.04
C PRO A 51 4.70 17.57 -4.03
N ALA A 52 4.72 18.88 -4.25
CA ALA A 52 5.43 19.83 -3.38
C ALA A 52 4.88 19.81 -1.94
N GLU A 53 3.57 19.60 -1.81
CA GLU A 53 2.84 19.43 -0.55
C GLU A 53 3.02 18.03 0.09
N GLY A 54 3.63 17.09 -0.63
CA GLY A 54 3.81 15.70 -0.21
C GLY A 54 2.57 14.81 -0.42
N PRO A 55 2.71 13.49 -0.20
CA PRO A 55 1.56 12.58 -0.26
C PRO A 55 0.60 12.82 0.90
N ALA A 56 -0.70 12.64 0.65
CA ALA A 56 -1.71 12.74 1.69
C ALA A 56 -1.50 11.66 2.76
N ILE A 57 -1.52 12.06 4.03
CA ILE A 57 -1.39 11.12 5.16
C ILE A 57 -2.74 10.48 5.41
N VAL A 58 -2.83 9.17 5.17
CA VAL A 58 -4.06 8.39 5.38
C VAL A 58 -4.25 7.89 6.82
N TRP A 59 -3.16 7.61 7.54
CA TRP A 59 -3.17 7.17 8.94
C TRP A 59 -1.79 7.32 9.58
N ARG A 60 -1.75 7.27 10.92
CA ARG A 60 -0.53 7.23 11.73
C ARG A 60 -0.77 6.36 12.97
N THR A 61 0.29 5.72 13.47
CA THR A 61 0.29 5.02 14.76
C THR A 61 1.62 5.28 15.47
N PRO A 62 1.65 5.41 16.82
CA PRO A 62 2.91 5.39 17.56
C PRO A 62 3.59 4.01 17.43
N VAL A 63 4.92 4.02 17.41
CA VAL A 63 5.80 2.85 17.50
C VAL A 63 6.90 3.14 18.53
N ALA A 64 7.46 2.11 19.14
CA ALA A 64 8.52 2.16 20.13
C ALA A 64 9.91 2.06 19.47
N GLY A 65 10.86 1.41 20.15
CA GLY A 65 12.27 1.38 19.76
C GLY A 65 12.63 0.30 18.72
N GLY A 66 11.64 -0.28 18.03
CA GLY A 66 11.88 -1.33 17.03
C GLY A 66 12.86 -0.90 15.93
N TYR A 67 13.73 -1.82 15.48
CA TYR A 67 14.73 -1.53 14.44
C TYR A 67 14.28 -1.96 13.03
N ALA A 68 13.30 -2.86 12.93
CA ALA A 68 12.86 -3.38 11.64
C ALA A 68 12.01 -2.35 10.88
N GLY A 69 12.12 -2.38 9.55
CA GLY A 69 11.24 -1.62 8.67
C GLY A 69 9.83 -2.24 8.57
N PRO A 70 8.84 -1.47 8.09
CA PRO A 70 7.49 -1.96 7.83
C PRO A 70 7.46 -2.90 6.61
N ALA A 71 6.53 -3.86 6.61
CA ALA A 71 6.19 -4.69 5.46
C ALA A 71 4.69 -4.55 5.11
N VAL A 72 4.35 -4.59 3.83
CA VAL A 72 2.96 -4.51 3.37
C VAL A 72 2.58 -5.80 2.66
N ALA A 73 1.50 -6.45 3.09
CA ALA A 73 0.99 -7.66 2.45
C ALA A 73 -0.52 -7.81 2.67
N GLY A 74 -1.25 -8.19 1.62
CA GLY A 74 -2.70 -8.43 1.70
C GLY A 74 -3.49 -7.23 2.24
N GLY A 75 -3.12 -6.01 1.83
CA GLY A 75 -3.78 -4.77 2.24
C GLY A 75 -3.52 -4.36 3.70
N ARG A 76 -2.51 -4.93 4.36
CA ARG A 76 -2.14 -4.62 5.75
C ARG A 76 -0.69 -4.22 5.86
N VAL A 77 -0.38 -3.38 6.84
CA VAL A 77 0.99 -3.00 7.21
C VAL A 77 1.39 -3.74 8.48
N PHE A 78 2.55 -4.38 8.45
CA PHE A 78 3.14 -5.12 9.55
C PHE A 78 4.42 -4.42 9.99
N VAL A 79 4.55 -4.19 11.29
CA VAL A 79 5.76 -3.61 11.91
C VAL A 79 6.11 -4.48 13.10
N THR A 80 7.35 -4.96 13.16
CA THR A 80 7.87 -5.60 14.37
C THR A 80 8.46 -4.52 15.25
N ASP A 81 7.81 -4.27 16.38
CA ASP A 81 8.19 -3.21 17.29
C ASP A 81 8.92 -3.78 18.53
N TYR A 82 9.73 -2.95 19.18
CA TYR A 82 10.42 -3.27 20.42
C TYR A 82 9.88 -2.41 21.55
N VAL A 83 8.93 -2.97 22.29
CA VAL A 83 8.33 -2.35 23.48
C VAL A 83 9.07 -2.85 24.71
N THR A 84 9.59 -1.95 25.52
CA THR A 84 10.25 -2.27 26.78
C THR A 84 9.80 -1.32 27.89
N SER A 85 9.82 -1.82 29.12
CA SER A 85 9.62 -1.03 30.36
C SER A 85 10.94 -0.47 30.92
N ASP A 86 12.07 -0.88 30.35
CA ASP A 86 13.40 -0.51 30.85
C ASP A 86 13.80 0.90 30.42
N ASP A 87 14.65 1.56 31.22
CA ASP A 87 15.28 2.83 30.88
C ASP A 87 16.34 2.60 29.78
N VAL A 88 15.89 2.60 28.52
CA VAL A 88 16.76 2.46 27.35
C VAL A 88 17.64 3.70 27.28
N LYS A 89 18.93 3.53 27.62
CA LYS A 89 19.90 4.63 27.80
C LYS A 89 20.08 5.58 26.60
N VAL A 90 19.60 5.22 25.41
CA VAL A 90 19.60 6.08 24.22
C VAL A 90 18.43 5.66 23.32
N ASP A 91 17.56 6.60 22.93
CA ASP A 91 16.59 6.35 21.86
C ASP A 91 17.31 5.86 20.61
N ASN A 92 16.72 4.89 19.90
CA ASN A 92 17.37 4.24 18.74
C ASN A 92 17.79 5.27 17.65
N PHE A 93 17.09 6.40 17.57
CA PHE A 93 17.34 7.49 16.64
C PHE A 93 18.40 8.51 17.12
N ASN A 94 18.82 8.44 18.38
CA ASN A 94 19.83 9.32 18.99
C ASN A 94 21.23 8.67 19.06
N ARG A 95 21.45 7.51 18.42
CA ARG A 95 22.79 6.90 18.35
C ARG A 95 23.75 7.80 17.57
N SER A 96 24.71 8.41 18.26
CA SER A 96 25.79 9.17 17.61
C SER A 96 26.68 8.23 16.80
N THR A 97 27.06 8.65 15.58
CA THR A 97 28.02 7.92 14.73
C THR A 97 29.28 7.59 15.53
N SER A 98 29.54 6.30 15.76
CA SER A 98 30.79 5.83 16.30
C SER A 98 31.90 6.14 15.30
N ARG A 99 32.73 7.14 15.58
CA ARG A 99 34.04 7.25 14.93
C ARG A 99 34.87 6.09 15.43
N GLY A 100 35.17 5.13 14.55
CA GLY A 100 36.15 4.11 14.82
C GLY A 100 37.49 4.76 15.18
N SER A 101 38.12 4.25 16.23
CA SER A 101 39.52 4.52 16.58
C SER A 101 40.47 3.87 15.60
#